data_AF-A0A352HS96-F1
#
_entry.id   AF-A0A352HS96-F1
#
_cell.length_a   1.000
_cell.length_b   1.000
_cell.length_c   1.000
_cell.angle_alpha   90.00
_cell.angle_beta   90.00
_cell.angle_gamma   90.00
#
_symmetry.space_group_name_H-M   'P 1'
#
loop_
_entity.id
_entity.type
_entity.pdbx_description
1 polymer ?
#
loop_
_entity_poly.entity_id
_entity_poly.type
_entity_poly.pdbx_seq_one_letter_code
_entity_poly.pdbx_strand_id
1 'polypeptide(L)' 'MSYLRFDKSLMINLEQSLPKEMLRTNKSGAYHCTTIVGCNTRKQHGLLVIPIAEMDNKAHVLLSSLDETVIQH' A
#
# COMPACT_ATOMS: atom_id res chain seq x y z
N MET A 1 9.37 18.13 13.36
CA MET A 1 9.33 16.89 12.56
C MET A 1 8.97 15.75 13.50
N SER A 2 7.72 15.27 13.50
CA SER A 2 7.42 14.03 14.22
C SER A 2 7.98 12.87 13.40
N TYR A 3 8.85 12.07 14.00
CA TYR A 3 9.38 10.87 13.38
C TYR A 3 8.39 9.73 13.63
N LEU A 4 7.89 9.11 12.57
CA LEU A 4 7.09 7.89 12.68
C LEU A 4 8.02 6.76 13.15
N ARG A 5 7.88 6.35 14.41
CA ARG A 5 8.63 5.24 14.99
C ARG A 5 7.70 4.06 15.24
N PHE A 6 7.95 2.96 14.54
CA PHE A 6 7.32 1.67 14.81
C PHE A 6 8.40 0.73 15.34
N ASP A 7 8.17 0.15 16.52
CA ASP A 7 9.09 -0.83 17.09
C ASP A 7 8.79 -2.25 16.57
N LYS A 8 9.74 -3.16 16.78
CA LYS A 8 9.61 -4.55 16.32
C LYS A 8 8.41 -5.25 16.94
N SER A 9 8.12 -5.02 18.23
CA SER A 9 6.99 -5.63 18.94
C SER A 9 5.65 -5.29 18.28
N LEU A 10 5.48 -4.04 17.85
CA LEU A 10 4.30 -3.58 17.14
C LEU A 10 4.25 -4.17 15.73
N MET A 11 5.37 -4.19 15.01
CA MET A 11 5.44 -4.70 13.64
C MET A 11 5.16 -6.20 13.53
N ILE A 12 5.53 -7.00 14.53
CA ILE A 12 5.24 -8.46 14.53
C ILE A 12 3.84 -8.79 15.02
N ASN A 13 3.17 -7.88 15.73
CA ASN A 13 1.81 -8.08 16.19
C ASN A 13 0.83 -7.68 15.07
N LEU A 14 0.23 -8.68 14.41
CA LEU A 14 -0.64 -8.46 13.27
C LEU A 14 -1.90 -7.64 13.63
N GLU A 15 -2.50 -7.90 14.79
CA GLU A 15 -3.68 -7.17 15.26
C GLU A 15 -3.39 -5.67 15.44
N GLN A 16 -2.19 -5.33 15.92
CA GLN A 16 -1.78 -3.95 16.15
C GLN A 16 -1.24 -3.24 14.90
N SER A 17 -0.65 -3.99 13.97
CA SER A 17 0.00 -3.45 12.76
C SER A 17 -0.96 -3.31 11.58
N LEU A 18 -1.92 -4.20 11.39
CA LEU A 18 -2.89 -4.16 10.29
C LEU A 18 -3.69 -2.85 10.19
N PRO A 19 -4.10 -2.18 11.28
CA PRO A 19 -4.82 -0.91 11.18
C PRO A 19 -3.94 0.28 10.77
N LYS A 20 -2.61 0.10 10.68
CA LYS A 20 -1.66 1.16 10.36
C LYS A 20 -1.28 1.05 8.90
N GLU A 21 -1.43 2.15 8.17
CA GLU A 21 -1.37 2.14 6.72
C GLU A 21 -0.60 3.32 6.16
N MET A 22 -0.10 3.14 4.95
CA MET A 22 0.52 4.16 4.13
C MET A 22 -0.35 4.44 2.91
N LEU A 23 -0.87 5.67 2.84
CA LEU A 23 -1.54 6.21 1.66
C LEU A 23 -0.66 7.26 1.00
N ARG A 24 -0.35 7.06 -0.29
CA ARG A 24 0.37 8.03 -1.12
C ARG A 24 -0.42 8.30 -2.39
N THR A 25 -0.64 9.57 -2.71
CA THR A 25 -1.35 9.99 -3.93
C THR A 25 -0.41 10.76 -4.85
N ASN A 26 -0.69 10.73 -6.15
CA ASN A 26 0.06 11.53 -7.13
C ASN A 26 -0.60 12.89 -7.45
N LYS A 27 -1.66 13.28 -6.73
CA LYS A 27 -2.52 14.46 -6.98
C LYS A 27 -3.28 14.47 -8.32
N SER A 28 -3.20 13.41 -9.12
CA SER A 28 -3.91 13.25 -10.40
C SER A 28 -4.92 12.09 -10.38
N GLY A 29 -5.23 11.56 -9.18
CA GLY A 29 -6.22 10.50 -8.98
C GLY A 29 -5.64 9.10 -8.79
N ALA A 30 -4.35 8.89 -9.07
CA ALA A 30 -3.68 7.63 -8.75
C ALA A 30 -3.20 7.60 -7.30
N TYR A 31 -3.20 6.40 -6.72
CA TYR A 31 -2.70 6.20 -5.37
C TYR A 31 -2.08 4.82 -5.17
N HIS A 32 -1.29 4.76 -4.09
CA HIS A 32 -0.76 3.57 -3.46
C HIS A 32 -1.35 3.52 -2.04
N CYS A 33 -1.92 2.37 -1.65
CA CYS A 33 -2.41 2.17 -0.29
C CYS A 33 -2.13 0.73 0.17
N THR A 34 -1.46 0.57 1.31
CA THR A 34 -1.24 -0.74 1.95
C THR A 34 -0.99 -0.58 3.45
N THR A 35 -1.02 -1.67 4.20
CA THR A 35 -0.66 -1.67 5.62
C THR A 35 0.85 -1.54 5.80
N ILE A 36 1.32 -1.09 6.95
CA ILE A 36 2.77 -0.95 7.21
C ILE A 36 3.52 -2.29 7.16
N VAL A 37 2.80 -3.41 7.22
CA VAL A 37 3.32 -4.78 7.08
C VAL A 37 3.11 -5.36 5.68
N GLY A 38 2.70 -4.55 4.71
CA GLY A 38 2.53 -4.98 3.30
C GLY A 38 1.33 -5.90 3.05
N CYS A 39 0.44 -6.07 4.03
CA CYS A 39 -0.75 -6.91 3.88
C CYS A 39 -1.93 -6.11 3.31
N ASN A 40 -2.46 -6.53 2.17
CA ASN A 40 -3.67 -5.96 1.59
C ASN A 40 -4.91 -6.62 2.21
N THR A 41 -5.66 -5.90 3.07
CA THR A 41 -6.83 -6.42 3.80
C THR A 41 -8.17 -5.84 3.34
N ARG A 42 -8.16 -4.83 2.46
CA ARG A 42 -9.36 -4.16 1.95
C ARG A 42 -9.29 -3.95 0.44
N LYS A 43 -10.45 -3.77 -0.19
CA LYS A 43 -10.61 -3.58 -1.65
C LYS A 43 -9.76 -2.43 -2.20
N GLN A 44 -9.54 -1.39 -1.40
CA GLN A 44 -8.80 -0.19 -1.81
C GLN A 44 -7.27 -0.38 -1.69
N HIS A 45 -6.78 -1.50 -1.15
CA HIS A 45 -5.34 -1.70 -1.05
C HIS A 45 -4.76 -2.14 -2.40
N GLY A 46 -3.58 -1.61 -2.72
CA GLY A 46 -2.88 -1.87 -3.97
C GLY A 46 -1.66 -0.97 -4.12
N LEU A 47 -0.64 -1.49 -4.80
CA LEU A 47 0.59 -0.77 -5.12
C LEU A 47 0.37 0.28 -6.22
N LEU A 48 -0.46 -0.04 -7.21
CA LEU A 48 -0.86 0.87 -8.28
C LEU A 48 -2.39 0.82 -8.46
N VAL A 49 -3.07 1.87 -8.01
CA VAL A 49 -4.51 2.04 -8.18
C VAL A 49 -4.78 3.33 -8.94
N ILE A 50 -5.45 3.24 -10.08
CA ILE A 50 -5.71 4.39 -10.97
C ILE A 50 -7.16 4.41 -11.48
N PRO A 51 -7.73 5.60 -11.79
CA PRO A 51 -8.93 5.68 -12.60
C PRO A 51 -8.63 5.28 -14.05
N ILE A 52 -9.51 4.47 -14.65
CA ILE A 52 -9.42 4.05 -16.06
C ILE A 52 -10.62 4.63 -16.81
N ALA A 53 -10.36 5.55 -17.74
CA ALA A 53 -11.39 6.31 -18.44
C ALA A 53 -12.28 5.41 -19.30
N GLU A 54 -11.70 4.36 -19.90
CA GLU A 54 -12.35 3.43 -20.81
C GLU A 54 -13.24 2.38 -20.11
N MET A 55 -13.20 2.31 -18.78
CA MET A 55 -14.01 1.35 -18.01
C MET A 55 -15.24 2.03 -17.39
N ASP A 56 -15.09 2.63 -16.22
CA ASP A 56 -16.14 3.36 -15.52
C ASP A 56 -15.60 4.59 -14.79
N ASN A 57 -14.37 5.00 -15.14
CA ASN A 57 -13.63 6.09 -14.53
C ASN A 57 -13.48 5.96 -12.99
N LYS A 58 -13.62 4.75 -12.44
CA LYS A 58 -13.36 4.46 -11.01
C LYS A 58 -11.96 3.92 -10.81
N ALA A 59 -11.53 3.95 -9.55
CA ALA A 59 -10.24 3.40 -9.13
C ALA A 59 -10.21 1.88 -9.31
N HIS A 60 -9.28 1.41 -10.14
CA HIS A 60 -9.00 -0.01 -10.39
C HIS A 60 -7.58 -0.35 -9.94
N VAL A 61 -7.41 -1.52 -9.32
CA VAL A 61 -6.09 -2.03 -8.91
C VAL A 61 -5.41 -2.65 -10.12
N LEU A 62 -4.35 -2.00 -10.63
CA LEU A 62 -3.52 -2.53 -11.70
C LEU A 62 -2.38 -3.40 -11.17
N LEU A 63 -1.88 -3.10 -9.98
CA LEU A 63 -0.84 -3.87 -9.31
C LEU A 63 -1.18 -4.01 -7.82
N SER A 64 -1.32 -5.25 -7.34
CA SER A 64 -1.66 -5.53 -5.95
C SER A 64 -0.45 -5.36 -5.03
N SER A 65 0.66 -6.03 -5.34
CA SER A 65 1.94 -5.99 -4.62
C SER A 65 3.10 -6.27 -5.59
N LEU A 66 4.32 -5.96 -5.17
CA LEU A 66 5.57 -6.30 -5.88
C LEU A 66 6.56 -6.77 -4.82
N ASP A 67 7.13 -7.96 -5.03
CA ASP A 67 8.14 -8.55 -4.16
C ASP A 67 9.41 -8.78 -4.98
N GLU A 68 10.32 -7.82 -4.96
CA GLU A 68 11.59 -7.93 -5.68
C GLU A 68 12.61 -8.80 -4.93
N THR A 69 13.48 -9.48 -5.69
CA THR A 69 14.68 -10.14 -5.18
C THR A 69 15.89 -9.62 -5.93
N VAL A 70 16.88 -9.13 -5.20
CA VAL A 70 18.14 -8.65 -5.79
C VAL A 70 19.13 -9.80 -5.84
N ILE A 71 19.60 -10.12 -7.04
CA ILE A 71 20.64 -11.14 -7.26
C ILE A 71 21.92 -10.41 -7.65
N GLN A 72 22.96 -10.53 -6.84
CA GLN A 72 24.28 -9.97 -7.10
C GLN A 72 25.22 -11.10 -7.55
N HIS A 73 25.94 -10.89 -8.65
CA HIS A 73 26.96 -11.81 -9.17
C HIS A 73 28.35 -11.32 -8.73
#